data_AF-A0A7L2SP74-F1
#
_entry.id   AF-A0A7L2SP74-F1
#
_cell.length_a   1.000
_cell.length_b   1.000
_cell.length_c   1.000
_cell.angle_alpha   90.00
_cell.angle_beta   90.00
_cell.angle_gamma   90.00
#
_symmetry.space_group_name_H-M   'P 1'
#
loop_
_entity.id
_entity.type
_entity.pdbx_description
1 polymer ?
#
loop_
_entity_poly.entity_id
_entity_poly.type
_entity_poly.pdbx_seq_one_letter_code
_entity_poly.pdbx_strand_id
1 'polypeptide(L)' 'APVLVALALIESGMKYEDAIQFIRQKRRGAINSKQLTYLEKYRPKQRLRFKDPHNHKNKCCIM' A
#
# COMPACT_ATOMS: atom_id res chain seq x y z
N ALA A 1 7.92 -9.50 -0.05
CA ALA A 1 7.73 -9.36 -1.52
C ALA A 1 7.24 -7.95 -1.85
N PRO A 2 7.79 -7.24 -2.86
CA PRO A 2 7.51 -5.81 -3.12
C PRO A 2 6.07 -5.51 -3.56
N VAL A 3 5.39 -6.44 -4.25
CA VAL A 3 4.00 -6.23 -4.70
C VAL A 3 3.02 -6.13 -3.53
N LEU A 4 3.21 -6.94 -2.49
CA LEU A 4 2.36 -6.89 -1.29
C LEU A 4 2.52 -5.56 -0.53
N VAL A 5 3.74 -5.02 -0.53
CA VAL A 5 4.01 -3.69 0.04
C VAL A 5 3.27 -2.61 -0.75
N ALA A 6 3.29 -2.68 -2.08
CA ALA A 6 2.55 -1.75 -2.93
C ALA A 6 1.04 -1.82 -2.66
N LEU A 7 0.48 -3.02 -2.52
CA LEU A 7 -0.94 -3.22 -2.19
C LEU A 7 -1.31 -2.61 -0.83
N ALA A 8 -0.47 -2.81 0.19
CA ALA A 8 -0.71 -2.22 1.51
C ALA A 8 -0.70 -0.68 1.45
N LEU A 9 0.26 -0.08 0.75
CA LEU A 9 0.34 1.37 0.56
C LEU A 9 -0.89 1.92 -0.18
N ILE A 10 -1.33 1.23 -1.23
CA ILE A 10 -2.52 1.61 -2.00
C ILE A 10 -3.80 1.51 -1.17
N GLU A 11 -3.93 0.44 -0.37
CA GLU A 11 -5.05 0.25 0.56
C GLU A 11 -5.07 1.29 1.69
N SER A 12 -3.91 1.82 2.08
CA SER A 12 -3.79 2.97 2.99
C SER A 12 -4.10 4.32 2.32
N GLY A 13 -4.35 4.35 1.01
CA GLY A 13 -4.75 5.55 0.26
C GLY A 13 -3.65 6.20 -0.59
N MET A 14 -2.47 5.57 -0.70
CA MET A 14 -1.41 6.05 -1.59
C MET A 14 -1.75 5.73 -3.05
N LYS A 15 -1.40 6.62 -3.99
CA LYS A 15 -1.53 6.29 -5.42
C LYS A 15 -0.54 5.19 -5.79
N TYR A 16 -0.91 4.34 -6.75
CA TYR A 16 -0.05 3.23 -7.18
C TYR A 16 1.29 3.72 -7.75
N GLU A 17 1.30 4.85 -8.48
CA GLU A 17 2.51 5.50 -9.02
C GLU A 17 3.51 5.86 -7.91
N ASP A 18 3.02 6.54 -6.87
CA ASP A 18 3.82 6.94 -5.71
C ASP A 18 4.33 5.72 -4.94
N ALA A 19 3.49 4.69 -4.76
CA ALA A 19 3.88 3.45 -4.11
C ALA A 19 5.00 2.72 -4.87
N ILE A 20 4.94 2.69 -6.20
CA ILE A 20 5.99 2.11 -7.05
C ILE A 20 7.29 2.91 -6.94
N GLN A 21 7.21 4.24 -7.01
CA GLN A 21 8.39 5.10 -6.85
C GLN A 21 9.05 4.92 -5.49
N PHE A 22 8.25 4.91 -4.41
CA PHE A 22 8.73 4.69 -3.05
C PHE A 22 9.48 3.36 -2.92
N ILE A 23 8.93 2.28 -3.47
CA ILE A 23 9.57 0.97 -3.46
C ILE A 23 10.87 0.97 -4.28
N ARG A 24 10.87 1.62 -5.46
CA ARG A 24 12.06 1.72 -6.32
C ARG A 24 13.19 2.55 -5.70
N GLN A 25 12.86 3.57 -4.92
CA GLN A 25 13.85 4.35 -4.16
C GLN A 25 14.57 3.47 -3.13
N LYS A 26 13.87 2.56 -2.47
CA LYS A 26 14.46 1.63 -1.48
C LYS A 26 15.12 0.42 -2.11
N ARG A 27 14.62 -0.04 -3.26
CA ARG A 27 15.15 -1.19 -4.01
C ARG A 27 15.04 -0.97 -5.51
N ARG A 28 16.14 -0.59 -6.14
CA ARG A 28 16.23 -0.34 -7.59
C ARG A 28 15.84 -1.61 -8.38
N GLY A 29 15.07 -1.43 -9.44
CA GLY A 29 14.60 -2.55 -10.29
C GLY A 29 13.51 -3.43 -9.68
N ALA A 30 12.97 -3.06 -8.50
CA ALA A 30 11.79 -3.74 -7.97
C ALA A 30 10.56 -3.49 -8.87
N ILE A 31 9.67 -4.50 -8.87
CA ILE A 31 8.38 -4.54 -9.58
C ILE A 31 8.56 -4.67 -11.11
N ASN A 32 8.10 -5.80 -11.65
CA ASN A 32 8.15 -6.09 -13.08
C ASN A 32 6.95 -5.52 -13.85
N SER A 33 6.97 -5.56 -15.19
CA SER A 33 5.91 -4.98 -16.03
C SER A 33 4.53 -5.60 -15.80
N LYS A 34 4.44 -6.93 -15.61
CA LYS A 34 3.15 -7.59 -15.32
C LYS A 34 2.55 -7.11 -14.00
N GLN A 35 3.40 -6.88 -13.00
CA GLN A 35 2.99 -6.37 -11.70
C GLN A 35 2.57 -4.90 -11.77
N LEU A 36 3.23 -4.07 -12.59
CA LEU A 36 2.80 -2.70 -12.85
C LEU A 36 1.39 -2.65 -13.43
N THR A 37 1.12 -3.43 -14.48
CA THR A 37 -0.21 -3.50 -15.09
C THR A 37 -1.29 -4.01 -14.12
N TYR A 38 -0.93 -4.90 -13.20
CA TYR A 38 -1.83 -5.33 -12.14
C TYR A 38 -2.14 -4.19 -11.15
N LEU A 39 -1.11 -3.47 -10.69
CA LEU A 39 -1.27 -2.37 -9.73
C LEU A 39 -2.04 -1.19 -10.33
N GLU A 40 -1.89 -0.93 -11.63
CA GLU A 40 -2.64 0.10 -12.36
C GLU A 40 -4.15 -0.18 -12.37
N LYS A 41 -4.55 -1.46 -12.54
CA LYS A 41 -5.96 -1.88 -12.57
C LYS A 41 -6.54 -2.14 -11.17
N TYR A 42 -5.69 -2.15 -10.15
CA TYR A 42 -6.09 -2.50 -8.80
C TYR A 42 -7.00 -1.42 -8.20
N ARG A 43 -8.18 -1.81 -7.74
CA ARG A 43 -9.08 -0.94 -6.98
C ARG A 43 -8.98 -1.24 -5.48
N PRO A 44 -8.49 -0.29 -4.66
CA PRO A 44 -8.43 -0.48 -3.22
C PRO A 44 -9.83 -0.62 -2.63
N LYS A 45 -9.96 -1.53 -1.67
CA LYS A 45 -11.18 -1.75 -0.87
C LYS A 45 -11.21 -0.89 0.39
N GLN A 46 -10.14 -0.12 0.64
CA GLN A 46 -9.97 0.79 1.77
C GLN A 46 -10.09 0.10 3.13
N ARG A 47 -9.71 -1.18 3.22
CA ARG A 47 -9.80 -1.94 4.48
C ARG A 47 -8.73 -1.53 5.49
N LEU A 48 -7.66 -0.92 5.01
CA LEU A 48 -6.55 -0.41 5.81
C LEU A 48 -6.65 1.10 6.08
N ARG A 49 -7.75 1.74 5.69
CA ARG A 49 -7.96 3.15 6.00
C ARG A 49 -8.22 3.25 7.51
N PHE A 50 -7.26 3.81 8.24
CA PHE A 50 -7.46 4.13 9.66
C PHE A 50 -8.64 5.09 9.75
N LYS A 51 -9.72 4.62 10.38
CA LYS A 51 -10.83 5.48 10.81
C LYS A 51 -10.25 6.51 11.78
N ASP A 52 -10.71 7.75 11.68
CA ASP A 52 -10.13 8.93 12.32
C ASP A 52 -9.44 8.65 13.67
N PRO A 53 -8.22 9.19 13.90
CA PRO A 53 -7.51 9.00 15.17
C PRO A 53 -8.29 9.55 16.39
N HIS A 54 -9.33 10.37 16.15
CA HIS A 54 -10.23 10.87 17.20
C HIS A 54 -11.20 9.82 17.77
N ASN A 55 -11.30 8.63 17.17
CA ASN A 55 -12.17 7.54 17.65
C ASN A 55 -11.40 6.30 18.14
N HIS A 56 -10.06 6.39 18.24
CA HIS A 56 -9.20 5.32 18.73
C HIS A 56 -9.01 5.39 20.26
N LYS A 57 -10.11 5.36 21.03
CA LYS A 57 -10.03 4.92 22.43
C LYS A 57 -9.94 3.40 22.43
N ASN A 58 -8.73 2.91 22.69
CA ASN A 58 -8.42 1.57 23.19
C ASN A 58 -8.61 0.40 22.20
N LYS A 59 -7.59 0.13 21.38
CA LYS A 59 -7.17 -1.26 21.15
C LYS A 59 -5.71 -1.33 20.71
N CYS A 60 -4.85 -1.39 21.71
CA CYS A 60 -3.56 -2.03 21.60
C CYS A 60 -3.79 -3.50 21.19
N CYS A 61 -3.24 -3.90 20.06
CA CYS A 61 -3.08 -5.31 19.70
C CYS A 61 -1.62 -5.51 19.31
N ILE A 62 -0.76 -5.61 20.32
CA ILE A 62 0.42 -6.45 20.26
C ILE A 62 -0.10 -7.89 20.41
N MET A 63 0.05 -8.71 19.38
CA MET A 63 0.18 -10.16 19.47
C MET A 63 1.30 -10.57 18.53
#